data_AF-A0A1G0YGN0-F1
#
_entry.id   AF-A0A1G0YGN0-F1
#
_cell.length_a   1.000
_cell.length_b   1.000
_cell.length_c   1.000
_cell.angle_alpha   90.00
_cell.angle_beta   90.00
_cell.angle_gamma   90.00
#
_symmetry.space_group_name_H-M   'P 1'
#
loop_
_entity.id
_entity.type
_entity.pdbx_description
1 polymer ?
#
loop_
_entity_poly.entity_id
_entity_poly.type
_entity_poly.pdbx_seq_one_letter_code
_entity_poly.pdbx_strand_id
1 'polypeptide(L)'
;MTRTRKVLLSAFLTLISFSCFIYMPPSLSQTVTKSIAVSSIEQHTEELTTEASGVSKLLEWIGIGAIVLAAWLWRAEFGVTQLGPLGGPELVIQQKAGAPSKPSEESGPPRIVDLARVSAEMNDAEAKHRLDHIMQMFQKVHSISASYVARDLGVTTDTARTYLYSLVKAGQLRADGFPKHTIYTPAKSLENRILDVARQKLSQTHGVLSERRYVRIGKMHDIDAILESEDITFIVEAKILRSADLISRLDSWVLQMLNVAKDLHAEKIACVLAVACLDEATADTVKKQASGFTFDSGSVPVEIMVFSESDLPS
;
A
#
# COMPACT_ATOMS: atom_id res chain seq x y z
N MET A 1 -17.82 -28.14 24.72
CA MET A 1 -16.71 -28.16 25.70
C MET A 1 -17.09 -27.26 26.88
N THR A 2 -17.00 -27.74 28.13
CA THR A 2 -17.36 -26.92 29.29
C THR A 2 -16.37 -25.76 29.47
N ARG A 3 -16.81 -24.63 30.03
CA ARG A 3 -15.98 -23.42 30.23
C ARG A 3 -14.69 -23.73 30.99
N THR A 4 -14.77 -24.57 32.03
CA THR A 4 -13.62 -25.02 32.83
C THR A 4 -12.60 -25.79 31.99
N ARG A 5 -13.07 -26.68 31.08
CA ARG A 5 -12.17 -27.40 30.16
C ARG A 5 -11.51 -26.45 29.17
N LYS A 6 -12.23 -25.43 28.66
CA LYS A 6 -11.66 -24.42 27.76
C LYS A 6 -10.52 -23.66 28.42
N VAL A 7 -10.74 -23.19 29.65
CA VAL A 7 -9.72 -22.45 30.44
C VAL A 7 -8.48 -23.32 30.67
N LEU A 8 -8.65 -24.56 31.10
CA LEU A 8 -7.53 -25.49 31.31
C LEU A 8 -6.75 -25.77 30.03
N LEU A 9 -7.44 -25.98 28.90
CA LEU A 9 -6.79 -26.23 27.62
C LEU A 9 -6.06 -25.00 27.09
N SER A 10 -6.64 -23.80 27.22
CA SER A 10 -5.95 -22.55 26.87
C SER A 10 -4.71 -22.31 27.73
N ALA A 11 -4.79 -22.55 29.05
CA ALA A 11 -3.63 -22.42 29.94
C ALA A 11 -2.51 -23.38 29.55
N PHE A 12 -2.86 -24.63 29.21
CA PHE A 12 -1.91 -25.63 28.74
C PHE A 12 -1.24 -25.24 27.40
N LEU A 13 -2.01 -24.74 26.43
CA LEU A 13 -1.48 -24.29 25.13
C LEU A 13 -0.56 -23.06 25.28
N THR A 14 -0.92 -22.12 26.15
CA THR A 14 -0.05 -20.98 26.47
C THR A 14 1.26 -21.43 27.13
N LEU A 15 1.21 -22.44 28.01
CA LEU A 15 2.40 -23.01 28.64
C LEU A 15 3.32 -23.70 27.63
N ILE A 16 2.75 -24.43 26.67
CA ILE A 16 3.51 -25.02 25.55
C ILE A 16 4.18 -23.93 24.73
N SER A 17 3.43 -22.90 24.33
CA SER A 17 3.97 -21.78 23.55
C SER A 17 5.11 -21.07 24.28
N PHE A 18 4.89 -20.77 25.56
CA PHE A 18 5.89 -20.16 26.42
C PHE A 18 7.16 -21.02 26.53
N SER A 19 7.00 -22.34 26.65
CA SER A 19 8.12 -23.28 26.68
C SER A 19 8.88 -23.30 25.34
N CYS A 20 8.19 -23.24 24.19
CA CYS A 20 8.82 -23.16 22.87
C CYS A 20 9.66 -21.90 22.70
N PHE A 21 9.22 -20.75 23.23
CA PHE A 21 9.95 -19.49 23.11
C PHE A 21 11.06 -19.32 24.15
N ILE A 22 10.90 -19.87 25.37
CA ILE A 22 11.94 -19.78 26.42
C ILE A 22 13.04 -20.80 26.23
N TYR A 23 12.69 -22.05 25.89
CA TYR A 23 13.66 -23.11 25.65
C TYR A 23 14.15 -23.12 24.20
N MET A 24 13.84 -22.07 23.43
CA MET A 24 14.45 -21.85 22.13
C MET A 24 15.96 -21.72 22.38
N PRO A 25 16.78 -22.70 21.94
CA PRO A 25 18.20 -22.64 22.21
C PRO A 25 18.74 -21.35 21.58
N PRO A 26 19.52 -20.53 22.31
CA PRO A 26 20.13 -19.33 21.74
C PRO A 26 20.94 -19.78 20.53
N SER A 27 20.45 -19.41 19.34
CA SER A 27 20.94 -19.76 18.01
C SER A 27 22.14 -20.70 18.02
N LEU A 28 21.91 -22.01 17.91
CA LEU A 28 22.90 -22.92 17.32
C LEU A 28 23.02 -22.50 15.85
N SER A 29 23.78 -21.44 15.61
CA SER A 29 24.15 -20.94 14.30
C SER A 29 25.00 -22.02 13.66
N GLN A 30 24.37 -22.79 12.79
CA GLN A 30 25.09 -23.74 11.97
C GLN A 30 25.72 -22.91 10.84
N THR A 31 27.03 -22.72 10.91
CA THR A 31 27.79 -22.05 9.84
C THR A 31 27.76 -22.96 8.62
N VAL A 32 26.98 -22.59 7.60
CA VAL A 32 26.95 -23.33 6.34
C VAL A 32 27.82 -22.56 5.34
N THR A 33 29.00 -23.10 5.03
CA THR A 33 29.87 -22.54 4.00
C THR A 33 29.31 -22.92 2.63
N LYS A 34 28.72 -21.98 1.89
CA LYS A 34 28.31 -22.18 0.50
C LYS A 34 29.37 -21.59 -0.42
N SER A 35 30.11 -22.44 -1.14
CA SER A 35 31.01 -21.99 -2.20
C SER A 35 30.23 -21.84 -3.51
N ILE A 36 30.08 -20.61 -3.99
CA ILE A 36 29.48 -20.34 -5.31
C ILE A 36 30.64 -20.16 -6.30
N ALA A 37 30.82 -21.11 -7.21
CA ALA A 37 31.76 -20.96 -8.32
C ALA A 37 31.10 -20.12 -9.42
N VAL A 38 31.53 -18.87 -9.56
CA VAL A 38 31.11 -18.00 -10.69
C VAL A 38 32.05 -18.28 -11.86
N SER A 39 31.53 -18.88 -12.92
CA SER A 39 32.27 -19.12 -14.15
C SER A 39 32.47 -17.80 -14.91
N SER A 40 33.54 -17.06 -14.62
CA SER A 40 34.30 -16.28 -15.62
C SER A 40 35.45 -15.45 -15.03
N ILE A 41 35.52 -15.25 -13.71
CA ILE A 41 36.64 -14.56 -13.07
C ILE A 41 36.90 -15.25 -11.74
N GLU A 42 38.14 -15.70 -11.48
CA GLU A 42 38.57 -16.33 -10.23
C GLU A 42 38.47 -15.35 -9.04
N GLN A 43 37.26 -15.09 -8.56
CA GLN A 43 37.03 -14.47 -7.25
C GLN A 43 36.34 -15.48 -6.35
N HIS A 44 37.13 -16.06 -5.46
CA HIS A 44 36.66 -16.82 -4.32
C HIS A 44 36.08 -15.84 -3.30
N THR A 45 34.77 -15.64 -3.31
CA THR A 45 34.07 -14.86 -2.28
C THR A 45 33.41 -15.83 -1.30
N GLU A 46 33.95 -15.92 -0.09
CA GLU A 46 33.35 -16.70 1.00
C GLU A 46 32.26 -15.86 1.68
N GLU A 47 30.98 -16.13 1.39
CA GLU A 47 29.87 -15.54 2.14
C GLU A 47 29.52 -16.43 3.35
N LEU A 48 29.82 -15.93 4.56
CA LEU A 48 29.30 -16.50 5.80
C LEU A 48 27.82 -16.13 5.94
N THR A 49 26.93 -17.08 5.62
CA THR A 49 25.50 -16.95 5.92
C THR A 49 25.16 -17.78 7.17
N THR A 50 24.72 -17.09 8.22
CA THR A 50 24.22 -17.72 9.45
C THR A 50 22.75 -18.10 9.26
N GLU A 51 22.50 -19.35 8.88
CA GLU A 51 21.13 -19.88 8.81
C GLU A 51 20.68 -20.36 10.19
N ALA A 52 19.48 -19.93 10.62
CA ALA A 52 18.86 -20.46 11.84
C ALA A 52 18.53 -21.95 11.65
N SER A 53 18.91 -22.78 12.63
CA SER A 53 18.71 -24.23 12.54
C SER A 53 17.24 -24.59 12.28
N GLY A 54 17.00 -25.61 11.44
CA GLY A 54 15.65 -26.05 11.10
C GLY A 54 14.79 -26.42 12.32
N VAL A 55 15.42 -26.90 13.39
CA VAL A 55 14.76 -27.22 14.67
C VAL A 55 14.24 -25.97 15.38
N SER A 56 15.00 -24.87 15.34
CA SER A 56 14.58 -23.58 15.91
C SER A 56 13.33 -23.05 15.22
N LYS A 57 13.31 -23.09 13.88
CA LYS A 57 12.13 -22.70 13.10
C LYS A 57 10.92 -23.59 13.38
N LEU A 58 11.13 -24.91 13.53
CA LEU A 58 10.05 -25.83 13.86
C LEU A 58 9.42 -25.51 15.23
N LEU A 59 10.23 -25.25 16.26
CA LEU A 59 9.74 -24.87 17.59
C LEU A 59 8.98 -23.53 17.56
N GLU A 60 9.45 -22.57 16.75
CA GLU A 60 8.76 -21.30 16.53
C GLU A 60 7.36 -21.51 15.92
N TRP A 61 7.25 -22.34 14.89
CA TRP A 61 5.96 -22.68 14.27
C TRP A 61 5.01 -23.41 15.23
N ILE A 62 5.53 -24.31 16.07
CA ILE A 62 4.74 -24.98 17.11
C ILE A 62 4.25 -23.97 18.15
N GLY A 63 5.10 -23.04 18.58
CA GLY A 63 4.77 -21.99 19.54
C GLY A 63 3.69 -21.04 19.03
N ILE A 64 3.79 -20.62 17.77
CA ILE A 64 2.79 -19.79 17.08
C ILE A 64 1.47 -20.57 16.92
N GLY A 65 1.54 -21.83 16.47
CA GLY A 65 0.37 -22.69 16.31
C GLY A 65 -0.42 -22.88 17.60
N ALA A 66 0.28 -23.06 18.73
CA ALA A 66 -0.34 -23.20 20.04
C ALA A 66 -1.09 -21.93 20.48
N ILE A 67 -0.54 -20.73 20.22
CA ILE A 67 -1.22 -19.44 20.51
C ILE A 67 -2.48 -19.30 19.66
N VAL A 68 -2.37 -19.59 18.36
CA VAL A 68 -3.51 -19.49 17.44
C VAL A 68 -4.62 -20.45 17.86
N LEU A 69 -4.29 -21.69 18.22
CA LEU A 69 -5.26 -22.67 18.74
C LEU A 69 -5.88 -22.23 20.07
N ALA A 70 -5.08 -21.64 20.97
CA ALA A 70 -5.57 -21.13 22.25
C ALA A 70 -6.60 -20.00 22.03
N ALA A 71 -6.33 -19.07 21.11
CA ALA A 71 -7.27 -18.03 20.72
C ALA A 71 -8.52 -18.61 20.02
N TRP A 72 -8.34 -19.62 19.17
CA TRP A 72 -9.42 -20.26 18.43
C TRP A 72 -10.45 -20.96 19.32
N LEU A 73 -10.04 -21.49 20.48
CA LEU A 73 -10.95 -22.10 21.47
C LEU A 73 -12.01 -21.13 21.99
N TRP A 74 -11.73 -19.82 21.95
CA TRP A 74 -12.59 -18.74 22.40
C TRP A 74 -13.30 -18.00 21.26
N ARG A 75 -13.14 -18.45 20.02
CA ARG A 75 -13.71 -17.77 18.84
C ARG A 75 -15.21 -17.52 18.95
N ALA A 76 -15.96 -18.43 19.58
CA ALA A 76 -17.40 -18.30 19.74
C ALA A 76 -17.77 -17.19 20.73
N GLU A 77 -16.99 -17.03 21.79
CA GLU A 77 -17.14 -15.96 22.76
C GLU A 77 -16.69 -14.60 22.20
N PHE A 78 -15.74 -14.58 21.27
CA PHE A 78 -15.27 -13.37 20.59
C PHE A 78 -16.07 -13.01 19.32
N GLY A 79 -17.08 -13.81 18.94
CA GLY A 79 -17.84 -13.58 17.70
C GLY A 79 -17.01 -13.75 16.42
N VAL A 80 -15.85 -14.42 16.50
CA VAL A 80 -14.97 -14.68 15.36
C VAL A 80 -15.44 -15.95 14.67
N THR A 81 -16.06 -15.79 13.50
CA THR A 81 -16.62 -16.89 12.71
C THR A 81 -15.58 -17.58 11.82
N GLN A 82 -14.53 -16.86 11.41
CA GLN A 82 -13.49 -17.40 10.51
C GLN A 82 -12.11 -16.80 10.78
N LEU A 83 -11.07 -17.62 10.66
CA LEU A 83 -9.67 -17.20 10.64
C LEU A 83 -8.94 -18.07 9.60
N GLY A 84 -8.89 -17.58 8.36
CA GLY A 84 -8.31 -18.31 7.22
C GLY A 84 -9.17 -19.49 6.73
N PRO A 85 -8.56 -20.59 6.23
CA PRO A 85 -9.29 -21.74 5.65
C PRO A 85 -9.99 -22.63 6.69
N LEU A 86 -9.79 -22.39 7.99
CA LEU A 86 -10.44 -23.13 9.06
C LEU A 86 -11.82 -22.51 9.36
N GLY A 87 -12.83 -22.84 8.56
CA GLY A 87 -14.23 -22.48 8.85
C GLY A 87 -14.81 -23.37 9.95
N GLY A 88 -15.45 -22.77 10.96
CA GLY A 88 -16.36 -23.53 11.85
C GLY A 88 -17.78 -23.56 11.31
N PRO A 89 -18.64 -24.48 11.81
CA PRO A 89 -20.07 -24.35 11.59
C PRO A 89 -20.55 -22.99 12.13
N GLU A 90 -21.44 -22.36 11.37
CA GLU A 90 -22.03 -21.06 11.66
C GLU A 90 -22.62 -21.04 13.07
N LEU A 91 -22.18 -20.09 13.89
CA LEU A 91 -22.68 -19.95 15.25
C LEU A 91 -24.08 -19.32 15.18
N VAL A 92 -25.11 -20.16 15.30
CA VAL A 92 -26.47 -19.72 15.54
C VAL A 92 -26.48 -19.00 16.90
N ILE A 93 -26.51 -17.68 16.89
CA ILE A 93 -26.68 -16.86 18.08
C ILE A 93 -28.08 -17.17 18.61
N GLN A 94 -28.17 -17.99 19.66
CA GLN A 94 -29.39 -18.11 20.45
C GLN A 94 -29.67 -16.74 21.07
N GLN A 95 -30.62 -16.01 20.49
CA GLN A 95 -31.24 -14.85 21.14
C GLN A 95 -31.81 -15.31 22.48
N LYS A 96 -31.18 -14.83 23.53
CA LYS A 96 -31.52 -15.12 24.93
C LYS A 96 -32.89 -14.50 25.21
N ALA A 97 -33.91 -15.36 25.27
CA ALA A 97 -35.21 -15.02 25.82
C ALA A 97 -35.05 -14.58 27.29
N GLY A 98 -35.64 -13.45 27.64
CA GLY A 98 -35.78 -13.02 29.03
C GLY A 98 -35.61 -11.51 29.23
N ALA A 99 -36.68 -10.76 28.99
CA ALA A 99 -36.91 -9.49 29.69
C ALA A 99 -38.38 -9.44 30.17
N PRO A 100 -38.63 -8.99 31.40
CA PRO A 100 -39.88 -9.23 32.11
C PRO A 100 -41.00 -8.33 31.60
N SER A 101 -42.17 -8.92 31.44
CA SER A 101 -43.45 -8.25 31.26
C SER A 101 -43.82 -7.42 32.49
N LYS A 102 -44.05 -6.11 32.31
CA LYS A 102 -44.86 -5.26 33.19
C LYS A 102 -45.61 -4.20 32.37
N PRO A 103 -46.71 -3.66 32.92
CA PRO A 103 -48.00 -3.65 32.24
C PRO A 103 -48.28 -2.38 31.45
N SER A 104 -49.27 -2.51 30.59
CA SER A 104 -50.02 -1.45 29.91
C SER A 104 -50.41 -0.30 30.84
N GLU A 105 -50.04 0.92 30.46
CA GLU A 105 -50.83 2.11 30.76
C GLU A 105 -50.66 3.16 29.64
N GLU A 106 -51.77 3.82 29.37
CA GLU A 106 -52.09 4.66 28.21
C GLU A 106 -51.13 5.83 28.03
N SER A 107 -50.46 5.88 26.88
CA SER A 107 -50.18 7.13 26.15
C SER A 107 -49.80 6.76 24.72
N GLY A 108 -50.47 7.37 23.74
CA GLY A 108 -50.29 7.04 22.33
C GLY A 108 -48.81 7.16 21.90
N PRO A 109 -48.34 6.32 20.95
CA PRO A 109 -46.96 6.37 20.53
C PRO A 109 -46.69 7.71 19.82
N PRO A 110 -45.58 8.43 20.13
CA PRO A 110 -45.09 9.42 19.20
C PRO A 110 -44.70 8.68 17.92
N ARG A 111 -45.01 9.26 16.76
CA ARG A 111 -44.72 8.71 15.42
C ARG A 111 -43.25 8.25 15.34
N ILE A 112 -43.03 6.93 15.30
CA ILE A 112 -41.73 6.26 15.08
C ILE A 112 -41.17 6.50 13.65
N VAL A 113 -41.88 7.27 12.81
CA VAL A 113 -41.56 7.48 11.40
C VAL A 113 -40.41 8.48 11.18
N ASP A 114 -40.00 9.26 12.20
CA ASP A 114 -38.92 10.26 12.04
C ASP A 114 -37.55 9.83 12.58
N LEU A 115 -37.44 8.88 13.53
CA LEU A 115 -36.14 8.51 14.11
C LEU A 115 -35.24 7.73 13.15
N ALA A 116 -35.81 6.84 12.33
CA ALA A 116 -35.04 6.10 11.33
C ALA A 116 -34.55 7.00 10.20
N ARG A 117 -35.37 8.00 9.82
CA ARG A 117 -35.00 8.97 8.78
C ARG A 117 -33.95 9.94 9.29
N VAL A 118 -34.11 10.45 10.52
CA VAL A 118 -33.10 11.28 11.18
C VAL A 118 -31.80 10.49 11.43
N SER A 119 -31.88 9.21 11.80
CA SER A 119 -30.68 8.36 11.96
C SER A 119 -29.98 8.09 10.63
N ALA A 120 -30.71 7.89 9.54
CA ALA A 120 -30.13 7.73 8.21
C ALA A 120 -29.51 9.04 7.70
N GLU A 121 -30.20 10.17 7.87
CA GLU A 121 -29.70 11.51 7.52
C GLU A 121 -28.47 11.89 8.37
N MET A 122 -28.44 11.53 9.66
CA MET A 122 -27.27 11.73 10.53
C MET A 122 -26.08 10.86 10.12
N ASN A 123 -26.33 9.59 9.75
CA ASN A 123 -25.28 8.69 9.26
C ASN A 123 -24.70 9.17 7.92
N ASP A 124 -25.52 9.71 7.03
CA ASP A 124 -25.08 10.29 5.76
C ASP A 124 -24.28 11.58 5.96
N ALA A 125 -24.72 12.45 6.87
CA ALA A 125 -24.00 13.68 7.21
C ALA A 125 -22.64 13.36 7.86
N GLU A 126 -22.60 12.38 8.76
CA GLU A 126 -21.35 11.93 9.38
C GLU A 126 -20.41 11.29 8.35
N ALA A 127 -20.93 10.44 7.46
CA ALA A 127 -20.15 9.85 6.38
C ALA A 127 -19.56 10.95 5.47
N LYS A 128 -20.36 11.94 5.08
CA LYS A 128 -19.88 13.08 4.29
C LYS A 128 -18.79 13.86 5.01
N HIS A 129 -18.97 14.17 6.30
CA HIS A 129 -17.94 14.84 7.09
C HIS A 129 -16.63 14.04 7.13
N ARG A 130 -16.69 12.71 7.25
CA ARG A 130 -15.50 11.84 7.21
C ARG A 130 -14.84 11.85 5.83
N LEU A 131 -15.62 11.85 4.74
CA LEU A 131 -15.10 11.96 3.37
C LEU A 131 -14.39 13.31 3.15
N ASP A 132 -15.00 14.41 3.59
CA ASP A 132 -14.42 15.75 3.50
C ASP A 132 -13.13 15.83 4.33
N HIS A 133 -13.10 15.21 5.52
CA HIS A 133 -11.89 15.14 6.34
C HIS A 133 -10.76 14.36 5.64
N ILE A 134 -11.07 13.22 4.99
CA ILE A 134 -10.08 12.49 4.17
C ILE A 134 -9.50 13.38 3.07
N MET A 135 -10.34 14.16 2.39
CA MET A 135 -9.87 15.09 1.36
C MET A 135 -8.98 16.20 1.94
N GLN A 136 -9.25 16.68 3.16
CA GLN A 136 -8.39 17.64 3.86
C GLN A 136 -7.04 17.03 4.27
N MET A 137 -6.96 15.72 4.54
CA MET A 137 -5.68 15.06 4.85
C MET A 137 -4.66 15.23 3.72
N PHE A 138 -5.12 15.26 2.47
CA PHE A 138 -4.25 15.46 1.30
C PHE A 138 -3.64 16.86 1.18
N GLN A 139 -4.10 17.83 1.97
CA GLN A 139 -3.43 19.14 2.07
C GLN A 139 -2.10 19.03 2.82
N LYS A 140 -1.93 18.01 3.67
CA LYS A 140 -0.73 17.79 4.49
C LYS A 140 0.21 16.75 3.88
N VAL A 141 -0.35 15.76 3.19
CA VAL A 141 0.41 14.63 2.64
C VAL A 141 -0.03 14.36 1.20
N HIS A 142 0.92 14.09 0.30
CA HIS A 142 0.62 13.86 -1.12
C HIS A 142 -0.09 12.52 -1.38
N SER A 143 0.07 11.55 -0.47
CA SER A 143 -0.52 10.23 -0.58
C SER A 143 -0.86 9.63 0.78
N ILE A 144 -1.88 8.78 0.84
CA ILE A 144 -2.32 8.11 2.07
C ILE A 144 -2.65 6.64 1.83
N SER A 145 -2.55 5.83 2.89
CA SER A 145 -3.00 4.44 2.90
C SER A 145 -4.28 4.29 3.72
N ALA A 146 -5.03 3.21 3.48
CA ALA A 146 -6.23 2.91 4.27
C ALA A 146 -5.94 2.80 5.78
N SER A 147 -4.77 2.27 6.17
CA SER A 147 -4.37 2.18 7.57
C SER A 147 -4.13 3.56 8.21
N TYR A 148 -3.60 4.52 7.44
CA TYR A 148 -3.41 5.90 7.89
C TYR A 148 -4.76 6.56 8.17
N VAL A 149 -5.71 6.45 7.22
CA VAL A 149 -7.07 6.96 7.36
C VAL A 149 -7.82 6.30 8.53
N ALA A 150 -7.72 4.98 8.67
CA ALA A 150 -8.35 4.24 9.75
C ALA A 150 -7.92 4.75 11.13
N ARG A 151 -6.61 4.97 11.31
CA ARG A 151 -6.05 5.51 12.55
C ARG A 151 -6.50 6.93 12.81
N ASP A 152 -6.51 7.79 11.79
CA ASP A 152 -6.86 9.21 11.93
C ASP A 152 -8.35 9.40 12.25
N LEU A 153 -9.22 8.63 11.59
CA LEU A 153 -10.67 8.68 11.81
C LEU A 153 -11.15 7.83 12.99
N GLY A 154 -10.28 7.02 13.60
CA GLY A 154 -10.67 6.09 14.68
C GLY A 154 -11.61 4.97 14.23
N VAL A 155 -11.45 4.48 12.99
CA VAL A 155 -12.29 3.43 12.39
C VAL A 155 -11.47 2.21 12.00
N THR A 156 -12.14 1.12 11.60
CA THR A 156 -11.44 -0.06 11.08
C THR A 156 -10.85 0.22 9.69
N THR A 157 -9.82 -0.54 9.30
CA THR A 157 -9.22 -0.43 7.96
C THR A 157 -10.23 -0.73 6.85
N ASP A 158 -11.20 -1.61 7.07
CA ASP A 158 -12.23 -1.93 6.07
C ASP A 158 -13.25 -0.79 5.90
N THR A 159 -13.63 -0.14 7.00
CA THR A 159 -14.44 1.09 6.94
C THR A 159 -13.68 2.20 6.22
N ALA A 160 -12.39 2.39 6.52
CA ALA A 160 -11.55 3.36 5.81
C ALA A 160 -11.43 3.06 4.30
N ARG A 161 -11.25 1.79 3.93
CA ARG A 161 -11.26 1.35 2.52
C ARG A 161 -12.59 1.67 1.84
N THR A 162 -13.71 1.50 2.54
CA THR A 162 -15.05 1.83 2.01
C THR A 162 -15.17 3.32 1.72
N TYR A 163 -14.72 4.19 2.64
CA TYR A 163 -14.70 5.64 2.39
C TYR A 163 -13.80 6.03 1.23
N LEU A 164 -12.58 5.49 1.18
CA LEU A 164 -11.64 5.74 0.09
C LEU A 164 -12.19 5.24 -1.26
N TYR A 165 -12.84 4.07 -1.28
CA TYR A 165 -13.50 3.55 -2.47
C TYR A 165 -14.63 4.47 -2.95
N SER A 166 -15.42 5.05 -2.03
CA SER A 166 -16.43 6.05 -2.39
C SER A 166 -15.82 7.29 -3.06
N LEU A 167 -14.68 7.78 -2.57
CA LEU A 167 -13.97 8.91 -3.18
C LEU A 167 -13.36 8.55 -4.55
N VAL A 168 -12.85 7.32 -4.70
CA VAL A 168 -12.36 6.80 -5.99
C VAL A 168 -13.51 6.69 -6.99
N LYS A 169 -14.66 6.14 -6.58
CA LYS A 169 -15.86 6.05 -7.41
C LYS A 169 -16.38 7.43 -7.83
N ALA A 170 -16.23 8.43 -6.97
CA ALA A 170 -16.56 9.82 -7.27
C ALA A 170 -15.52 10.53 -8.16
N GLY A 171 -14.41 9.86 -8.53
CA GLY A 171 -13.34 10.44 -9.33
C GLY A 171 -12.48 11.48 -8.60
N GLN A 172 -12.57 11.56 -7.27
CA GLN A 172 -11.80 12.50 -6.47
C GLN A 172 -10.41 11.96 -6.13
N LEU A 173 -10.31 10.64 -5.96
CA LEU A 173 -9.06 9.94 -5.68
C LEU A 173 -8.75 8.91 -6.76
N ARG A 174 -7.47 8.58 -6.88
CA ARG A 174 -6.98 7.38 -7.56
C ARG A 174 -6.51 6.37 -6.53
N ALA A 175 -6.58 5.10 -6.89
CA ALA A 175 -6.05 4.00 -6.11
C ALA A 175 -4.95 3.34 -6.92
N ASP A 176 -3.71 3.50 -6.49
CA ASP A 176 -2.51 3.05 -7.18
C ASP A 176 -1.70 2.08 -6.28
N GLY A 177 -0.64 1.50 -6.84
CA GLY A 177 0.19 0.50 -6.14
C GLY A 177 -0.37 -0.92 -6.17
N PHE A 178 0.16 -1.79 -5.30
CA PHE A 178 -0.20 -3.21 -5.26
C PHE A 178 -1.44 -3.47 -4.38
N PRO A 179 -2.23 -4.53 -4.63
CA PRO A 179 -3.46 -4.82 -3.87
C PRO A 179 -3.31 -4.89 -2.34
N LYS A 180 -2.11 -5.21 -1.83
CA LYS A 180 -1.79 -5.24 -0.39
C LYS A 180 -1.24 -3.92 0.15
N HIS A 181 -0.79 -3.04 -0.75
CA HIS A 181 -0.14 -1.76 -0.45
C HIS A 181 -0.75 -0.66 -1.33
N THR A 182 -2.08 -0.60 -1.39
CA THR A 182 -2.76 0.43 -2.16
C THR A 182 -2.52 1.79 -1.52
N ILE A 183 -2.08 2.71 -2.36
CA ILE A 183 -1.87 4.11 -2.03
C ILE A 183 -2.95 4.90 -2.74
N TYR A 184 -3.51 5.87 -2.03
CA TYR A 184 -4.52 6.77 -2.57
C TYR A 184 -3.91 8.14 -2.76
N THR A 185 -4.20 8.77 -3.89
CA THR A 185 -3.72 10.12 -4.26
C THR A 185 -4.87 10.94 -4.85
N PRO A 186 -4.85 12.28 -4.76
CA PRO A 186 -5.84 13.11 -5.41
C PRO A 186 -5.80 12.91 -6.93
N ALA A 187 -6.95 12.62 -7.54
CA ALA A 187 -7.01 12.32 -8.98
C ALA A 187 -6.52 13.48 -9.85
N LYS A 188 -6.75 14.71 -9.37
CA LYS A 188 -6.36 15.96 -10.03
C LYS A 188 -5.03 16.54 -9.51
N SER A 189 -4.21 15.75 -8.80
CA SER A 189 -2.89 16.23 -8.38
C SER A 189 -2.03 16.55 -9.61
N LEU A 190 -1.11 17.50 -9.47
CA LEU A 190 -0.22 17.87 -10.58
C LEU A 190 0.61 16.68 -11.04
N GLU A 191 1.10 15.86 -10.10
CA GLU A 191 1.83 14.63 -10.39
C GLU A 191 1.01 13.69 -11.27
N ASN A 192 -0.25 13.43 -10.91
CA ASN A 192 -1.12 12.57 -11.69
C ASN A 192 -1.43 13.12 -13.08
N ARG A 193 -1.65 14.44 -13.19
CA ARG A 193 -1.88 15.12 -14.47
C ARG A 193 -0.66 15.00 -15.39
N ILE A 194 0.54 15.18 -14.86
CA ILE A 194 1.80 15.03 -15.61
C ILE A 194 1.96 13.60 -16.13
N LEU A 195 1.73 12.60 -15.26
CA LEU A 195 1.80 11.20 -15.65
C LEU A 195 0.76 10.84 -16.71
N ASP A 196 -0.46 11.38 -16.62
CA ASP A 196 -1.50 11.18 -17.64
C ASP A 196 -1.07 11.75 -19.01
N VAL A 197 -0.50 12.96 -19.05
CA VAL A 197 -0.02 13.57 -20.30
C VAL A 197 1.21 12.84 -20.84
N ALA A 198 2.16 12.47 -19.99
CA ALA A 198 3.33 11.69 -20.39
C ALA A 198 2.92 10.35 -21.00
N ARG A 199 1.99 9.64 -20.35
CA ARG A 199 1.40 8.41 -20.89
C ARG A 199 0.74 8.66 -22.24
N GLN A 200 -0.04 9.72 -22.40
CA GLN A 200 -0.71 10.04 -23.66
C GLN A 200 0.30 10.23 -24.79
N LYS A 201 1.38 10.99 -24.56
CA LYS A 201 2.45 11.20 -25.55
C LYS A 201 3.15 9.88 -25.90
N LEU A 202 3.56 9.10 -24.91
CA LEU A 202 4.20 7.80 -25.14
C LEU A 202 3.26 6.81 -25.84
N SER A 203 1.96 6.86 -25.56
CA SER A 203 0.98 6.01 -26.23
C SER A 203 0.80 6.35 -27.70
N GLN A 204 0.99 7.61 -28.10
CA GLN A 204 0.92 8.01 -29.51
C GLN A 204 2.13 7.50 -30.31
N THR A 205 3.30 7.45 -29.68
CA THR A 205 4.55 7.05 -30.34
C THR A 205 4.82 5.56 -30.27
N HIS A 206 4.52 4.91 -29.14
CA HIS A 206 4.91 3.52 -28.85
C HIS A 206 3.74 2.57 -28.58
N GLY A 207 2.50 3.05 -28.44
CA GLY A 207 1.36 2.19 -28.10
C GLY A 207 1.50 1.58 -26.70
N VAL A 208 1.22 2.35 -25.65
CA VAL A 208 1.30 1.89 -24.26
C VAL A 208 0.14 0.92 -23.97
N LEU A 209 0.49 -0.30 -23.58
CA LEU A 209 -0.44 -1.39 -23.28
C LEU A 209 -0.84 -1.43 -21.81
N SER A 210 0.12 -1.13 -20.92
CA SER A 210 -0.04 -1.27 -19.47
C SER A 210 0.54 -0.06 -18.73
N GLU A 211 -0.08 0.30 -17.61
CA GLU A 211 0.36 1.36 -16.71
C GLU A 211 0.28 0.88 -15.26
N ARG A 212 1.36 1.11 -14.51
CA ARG A 212 1.43 0.89 -13.08
C ARG A 212 1.99 2.15 -12.42
N ARG A 213 1.27 2.74 -11.47
CA ARG A 213 1.70 3.95 -10.74
C ARG A 213 2.13 3.65 -9.31
N TYR A 214 3.00 4.51 -8.77
CA TYR A 214 3.57 4.43 -7.43
C TYR A 214 4.14 3.04 -7.15
N VAL A 215 5.04 2.61 -8.04
CA VAL A 215 5.60 1.26 -8.04
C VAL A 215 6.87 1.23 -7.21
N ARG A 216 6.95 0.24 -6.33
CA ARG A 216 8.19 -0.09 -5.64
C ARG A 216 8.99 -1.13 -6.41
N ILE A 217 10.21 -0.79 -6.82
CA ILE A 217 11.16 -1.69 -7.49
C ILE A 217 12.18 -2.16 -6.44
N GLY A 218 12.29 -3.48 -6.29
CA GLY A 218 13.10 -4.09 -5.24
C GLY A 218 12.61 -3.71 -3.84
N LYS A 219 13.56 -3.42 -2.93
CA LYS A 219 13.26 -2.95 -1.57
C LYS A 219 13.57 -1.46 -1.35
N MET A 220 14.15 -0.78 -2.34
CA MET A 220 14.79 0.52 -2.14
C MET A 220 14.21 1.66 -2.97
N HIS A 221 13.58 1.36 -4.11
CA HIS A 221 13.22 2.38 -5.09
C HIS A 221 11.71 2.54 -5.20
N ASP A 222 11.22 3.74 -4.97
CA ASP A 222 9.85 4.15 -5.24
C ASP A 222 9.86 5.00 -6.51
N ILE A 223 9.10 4.58 -7.52
CA ILE A 223 8.97 5.24 -8.83
C ILE A 223 7.52 5.64 -9.06
N ASP A 224 7.31 6.78 -9.70
CA ASP A 224 5.98 7.35 -9.92
C ASP A 224 5.15 6.55 -10.93
N ALA A 225 5.73 6.08 -12.04
CA ALA A 225 5.06 5.13 -12.93
C ALA A 225 6.01 4.22 -13.72
N ILE A 226 5.48 3.04 -14.07
CA ILE A 226 6.03 2.14 -15.08
C ILE A 226 4.96 2.00 -16.18
N LEU A 227 5.35 2.27 -17.42
CA LEU A 227 4.50 2.10 -18.60
C LEU A 227 5.10 1.02 -19.49
N GLU A 228 4.29 0.09 -19.94
CA GLU A 228 4.74 -1.03 -20.79
C GLU A 228 4.12 -0.92 -22.17
N SER A 229 4.98 -0.96 -23.18
CA SER A 229 4.63 -1.20 -24.59
C SER A 229 5.03 -2.64 -24.97
N GLU A 230 4.80 -3.03 -26.22
CA GLU A 230 5.18 -4.35 -26.75
C GLU A 230 6.70 -4.58 -26.68
N ASP A 231 7.48 -3.55 -27.00
CA ASP A 231 8.94 -3.67 -27.18
C ASP A 231 9.76 -2.92 -26.14
N ILE A 232 9.15 -2.11 -25.28
CA ILE A 232 9.91 -1.24 -24.37
C ILE A 232 9.13 -0.95 -23.09
N THR A 233 9.87 -0.92 -21.97
CA THR A 233 9.37 -0.50 -20.67
C THR A 233 9.86 0.91 -20.36
N PHE A 234 8.96 1.82 -20.05
CA PHE A 234 9.27 3.18 -19.63
C PHE A 234 9.21 3.29 -18.10
N ILE A 235 10.28 3.78 -17.51
CA ILE A 235 10.32 4.23 -16.12
C ILE A 235 10.03 5.73 -16.15
N VAL A 236 8.93 6.16 -15.56
CA VAL A 236 8.50 7.57 -15.57
C VAL A 236 8.58 8.14 -14.16
N GLU A 237 9.27 9.26 -14.01
CA GLU A 237 9.36 9.99 -12.75
C GLU A 237 8.82 11.41 -12.92
N ALA A 238 7.90 11.82 -12.06
CA ALA A 238 7.25 13.11 -12.12
C ALA A 238 7.93 14.10 -11.14
N LYS A 239 8.26 15.30 -11.63
CA LYS A 239 8.82 16.38 -10.81
C LYS A 239 8.03 17.67 -11.01
N ILE A 240 7.73 18.36 -9.92
CA ILE A 240 7.07 19.66 -9.94
C ILE A 240 8.10 20.72 -9.55
N LEU A 241 8.34 21.68 -10.45
CA LEU A 241 9.24 22.79 -10.25
C LEU A 241 8.45 24.06 -9.94
N ARG A 242 8.79 24.66 -8.80
CA ARG A 242 8.28 25.98 -8.40
C ARG A 242 9.22 27.13 -8.77
N SER A 243 10.47 26.81 -9.10
CA SER A 243 11.51 27.74 -9.55
C SER A 243 12.42 27.03 -10.54
N ALA A 244 12.95 27.78 -11.51
CA ALA A 244 13.91 27.28 -12.49
C ALA A 244 15.21 26.77 -11.83
N ASP A 245 15.62 27.30 -10.67
CA ASP A 245 16.90 26.92 -10.02
C ASP A 245 16.97 25.43 -9.66
N LEU A 246 15.82 24.80 -9.45
CA LEU A 246 15.72 23.38 -9.11
C LEU A 246 16.13 22.45 -10.26
N ILE A 247 16.23 22.95 -11.49
CA ILE A 247 16.73 22.20 -12.64
C ILE A 247 18.19 21.78 -12.48
N SER A 248 18.96 22.47 -11.63
CA SER A 248 20.32 22.08 -11.27
C SER A 248 20.40 20.68 -10.66
N ARG A 249 19.28 20.15 -10.16
CA ARG A 249 19.19 18.78 -9.61
C ARG A 249 18.92 17.72 -10.66
N LEU A 250 18.76 18.10 -11.92
CA LEU A 250 18.33 17.18 -12.97
C LEU A 250 19.29 16.01 -13.16
N ASP A 251 20.61 16.24 -13.07
CA ASP A 251 21.63 15.17 -13.08
C ASP A 251 21.36 14.13 -11.98
N SER A 252 21.04 14.59 -10.76
CA SER A 252 20.78 13.69 -9.63
C SER A 252 19.51 12.85 -9.85
N TRP A 253 18.48 13.42 -10.45
CA TRP A 253 17.25 12.70 -10.77
C TRP A 253 17.46 11.67 -11.87
N VAL A 254 18.16 12.05 -12.95
CA VAL A 254 18.47 11.14 -14.05
C VAL A 254 19.35 9.99 -13.57
N LEU A 255 20.38 10.26 -12.76
CA LEU A 255 21.23 9.21 -12.18
C LEU A 255 20.43 8.24 -11.29
N GLN A 256 19.50 8.75 -10.49
CA GLN A 256 18.60 7.92 -9.70
C GLN A 256 17.77 7.00 -10.61
N MET A 257 17.14 7.54 -11.65
CA MET A 257 16.35 6.74 -12.60
C MET A 257 17.19 5.67 -13.31
N LEU A 258 18.41 6.00 -13.71
CA LEU A 258 19.33 5.04 -14.36
C LEU A 258 19.72 3.90 -13.43
N ASN A 259 19.89 4.16 -12.14
CA ASN A 259 20.13 3.09 -11.16
C ASN A 259 18.91 2.17 -11.04
N VAL A 260 17.69 2.74 -11.04
CA VAL A 260 16.47 1.94 -11.01
C VAL A 260 16.29 1.11 -12.28
N ALA A 261 16.66 1.66 -13.44
CA ALA A 261 16.64 0.92 -14.72
C ALA A 261 17.52 -0.32 -14.68
N LYS A 262 18.71 -0.23 -14.07
CA LYS A 262 19.62 -1.38 -13.91
C LYS A 262 19.01 -2.49 -13.06
N ASP A 263 18.28 -2.12 -12.01
CA ASP A 263 17.65 -3.06 -11.07
C ASP A 263 16.36 -3.71 -11.60
N LEU A 264 15.67 -3.07 -12.56
CA LEU A 264 14.41 -3.57 -13.11
C LEU A 264 14.62 -4.82 -14.01
N HIS A 265 15.83 -5.04 -14.54
CA HIS A 265 16.22 -6.19 -15.37
C HIS A 265 15.31 -6.48 -16.58
N ALA A 266 14.63 -5.48 -17.14
CA ALA A 266 13.88 -5.62 -18.39
C ALA A 266 14.81 -5.52 -19.62
N GLU A 267 14.47 -6.22 -20.71
CA GLU A 267 15.32 -6.29 -21.91
C GLU A 267 15.57 -4.93 -22.58
N LYS A 268 14.51 -4.10 -22.65
CA LYS A 268 14.55 -2.76 -23.25
C LYS A 268 13.86 -1.77 -22.32
N ILE A 269 14.64 -0.82 -21.81
CA ILE A 269 14.18 0.20 -20.86
C ILE A 269 14.50 1.58 -21.40
N ALA A 270 13.58 2.53 -21.22
CA ALA A 270 13.83 3.96 -21.33
C ALA A 270 13.38 4.68 -20.05
N CYS A 271 14.08 5.75 -19.69
CA CYS A 271 13.75 6.60 -18.57
C CYS A 271 13.10 7.89 -19.08
N VAL A 272 11.96 8.28 -18.51
CA VAL A 272 11.24 9.51 -18.84
C VAL A 272 11.10 10.38 -17.60
N LEU A 273 11.81 11.50 -17.57
CA LEU A 273 11.65 12.50 -16.53
C LEU A 273 10.58 13.51 -16.97
N ALA A 274 9.41 13.44 -16.35
CA ALA A 274 8.28 14.30 -16.65
C ALA A 274 8.23 15.47 -15.65
N VAL A 275 8.47 16.69 -16.13
CA VAL A 275 8.63 17.89 -15.31
C VAL A 275 7.48 18.84 -15.56
N ALA A 276 6.72 19.21 -14.53
CA ALA A 276 5.80 20.35 -14.60
C ALA A 276 6.40 21.60 -13.97
N CYS A 277 6.19 22.72 -14.64
CA CYS A 277 6.47 24.05 -14.14
C CYS A 277 5.15 24.78 -13.87
N LEU A 278 5.05 25.47 -12.72
CA LEU A 278 3.84 26.20 -12.33
C LEU A 278 3.59 27.46 -13.18
N ASP A 279 4.56 27.92 -13.95
CA ASP A 279 4.43 29.07 -14.83
C ASP A 279 5.16 28.85 -16.15
N GLU A 280 4.69 29.53 -17.20
CA GLU A 280 5.22 29.42 -18.57
C GLU A 280 6.66 29.89 -18.70
N ALA A 281 7.04 30.96 -18.00
CA ALA A 281 8.39 31.51 -18.09
C ALA A 281 9.43 30.54 -17.52
N THR A 282 9.10 29.87 -16.41
CA THR A 282 9.88 28.77 -15.85
C THR A 282 9.92 27.58 -16.80
N ALA A 283 8.79 27.20 -17.39
CA ALA A 283 8.73 26.09 -18.36
C ALA A 283 9.68 26.31 -19.54
N ASP A 284 9.67 27.51 -20.14
CA ASP A 284 10.54 27.87 -21.27
C ASP A 284 12.01 27.88 -20.88
N THR A 285 12.33 28.39 -19.69
CA THR A 285 13.70 28.41 -19.17
C THR A 285 14.22 26.99 -18.96
N VAL A 286 13.39 26.14 -18.35
CA VAL A 286 13.70 24.73 -18.08
C VAL A 286 13.83 23.94 -19.38
N LYS A 287 12.95 24.16 -20.38
CA LYS A 287 13.06 23.54 -21.72
C LYS A 287 14.41 23.88 -22.38
N LYS A 288 14.81 25.16 -22.34
CA LYS A 288 16.11 25.60 -22.88
C LYS A 288 17.27 24.94 -22.16
N GLN A 289 17.25 24.94 -20.83
CA GLN A 289 18.31 24.32 -20.03
C GLN A 289 18.39 22.81 -20.25
N ALA A 290 17.26 22.10 -20.21
CA ALA A 290 17.16 20.65 -20.43
C ALA A 290 17.74 20.22 -21.79
N SER A 291 17.52 21.02 -22.84
CA SER A 291 18.07 20.74 -24.18
C SER A 291 19.60 20.79 -24.25
N GLY A 292 20.24 21.50 -23.31
CA GLY A 292 21.69 21.60 -23.20
C GLY A 292 22.33 20.48 -22.36
N PHE A 293 21.55 19.67 -21.65
CA PHE A 293 22.10 18.57 -20.87
C PHE A 293 22.38 17.36 -21.77
N THR A 294 23.56 16.76 -21.56
CA THR A 294 23.91 15.46 -22.15
C THR A 294 24.25 14.52 -20.99
N PHE A 295 23.68 13.32 -20.99
CA PHE A 295 23.89 12.34 -19.94
C PHE A 295 24.64 11.14 -20.51
N ASP A 296 25.65 10.67 -19.76
CA ASP A 296 26.20 9.34 -20.00
C ASP A 296 25.22 8.29 -19.46
N SER A 297 24.24 7.97 -20.30
CA SER A 297 23.16 7.02 -19.98
C SER A 297 23.48 5.59 -20.45
N GLY A 298 24.68 5.37 -21.00
CA GLY A 298 25.08 4.10 -21.60
C GLY A 298 24.10 3.68 -22.69
N SER A 299 23.43 2.54 -22.49
CA SER A 299 22.45 1.98 -23.43
C SER A 299 20.98 2.28 -23.10
N VAL A 300 20.70 3.02 -22.02
CA VAL A 300 19.33 3.30 -21.55
C VAL A 300 18.93 4.70 -22.00
N PRO A 301 18.04 4.86 -22.99
CA PRO A 301 17.61 6.19 -23.43
C PRO A 301 16.96 6.97 -22.28
N VAL A 302 17.27 8.26 -22.20
CA VAL A 302 16.65 9.20 -21.25
C VAL A 302 15.94 10.30 -22.02
N GLU A 303 14.67 10.51 -21.74
CA GLU A 303 13.86 11.59 -22.28
C GLU A 303 13.40 12.53 -21.16
N ILE A 304 13.48 13.84 -21.38
CA ILE A 304 12.98 14.85 -20.44
C ILE A 304 11.78 15.54 -21.09
N MET A 305 10.59 15.34 -20.52
CA MET A 305 9.37 15.99 -20.96
C MET A 305 9.05 17.16 -20.03
N VAL A 306 9.06 18.38 -20.56
CA VAL A 306 8.74 19.58 -19.77
C VAL A 306 7.37 20.11 -20.16
N PHE A 307 6.52 20.31 -19.16
CA PHE A 307 5.14 20.78 -19.28
C PHE A 307 4.99 22.08 -18.49
N SER A 308 4.29 23.05 -19.07
CA SER A 308 3.74 24.17 -18.29
C SER A 308 2.42 23.76 -17.63
N GLU A 309 1.91 24.57 -16.70
CA GLU A 309 0.59 24.31 -16.11
C GLU A 309 -0.54 24.29 -17.15
N SER A 310 -0.41 25.07 -18.23
CA SER A 310 -1.41 25.14 -19.30
C SER A 310 -1.43 23.88 -20.17
N ASP A 311 -0.31 23.14 -20.24
CA ASP A 311 -0.20 21.86 -20.93
C ASP A 311 -0.95 20.71 -20.20
N LEU A 312 -1.34 20.92 -18.93
CA LEU A 312 -1.90 19.88 -18.08
C LEU A 312 -3.45 19.95 -18.05
N PRO A 313 -4.17 18.84 -18.30
CA PRO A 313 -5.64 18.82 -18.30
C PRO A 313 -6.23 19.11 -16.91
N SER A 314 -7.37 19.81 -16.85
CA SER A 314 -7.99 20.32 -15.60
C SER A 314 -8.70 19.28 -14.74
#